data_AF-A0A2E3BP24-F1
#
_entry.id   AF-A0A2E3BP24-F1
#
_cell.length_a   1.000
_cell.length_b   1.000
_cell.length_c   1.000
_cell.angle_alpha   90.00
_cell.angle_beta   90.00
_cell.angle_gamma   90.00
#
_symmetry.space_group_name_H-M   'P 1'
#
loop_
_entity.id
_entity.type
_entity.pdbx_description
1 polymer ?
#
loop_
_entity_poly.entity_id
_entity_poly.type
_entity_poly.pdbx_seq_one_letter_code
_entity_poly.pdbx_strand_id
1 'polypeptide(L)' 'MLGTDTGNDVMPAPYPNVMQPIHQVGIVAMGMWILDNANLDDLAKECAARSKWEFLINIAPLKLTNTTGSPVNPIAIF' A
#
# COMPACT_ATOMS: atom_id res chain seq x y z
N MET A 1 -6.00 -5.49 -0.37
CA MET A 1 -4.72 -4.76 -0.54
C MET A 1 -4.72 -3.63 0.48
N LEU A 2 -3.57 -3.33 1.07
CA LEU A 2 -3.36 -2.18 1.98
C LEU A 2 -2.26 -1.30 1.38
N GLY A 3 -2.31 0.01 1.61
CA GLY A 3 -1.23 0.90 1.19
C GLY A 3 -1.10 2.14 2.05
N THR A 4 0.12 2.68 2.11
CA THR A 4 0.46 3.91 2.84
C THR A 4 1.47 4.74 2.05
N ASP A 5 1.68 5.97 2.48
CA ASP A 5 2.73 6.88 1.99
C ASP A 5 4.11 6.63 2.62
N THR A 6 4.22 5.59 3.45
CA THR A 6 5.45 5.17 4.11
C THR A 6 5.58 3.64 4.02
N GLY A 7 6.35 3.02 4.93
CA GLY A 7 6.27 1.58 5.14
C GLY A 7 5.04 1.22 5.96
N ASN A 8 4.40 0.09 5.64
CA ASN A 8 3.16 -0.31 6.30
C ASN A 8 3.34 -0.78 7.76
N ASP A 9 4.57 -1.08 8.20
CA ASP A 9 4.88 -1.50 9.56
C ASP A 9 5.48 -0.38 10.41
N VAL A 10 5.04 -0.32 11.66
CA VAL A 10 5.62 0.57 12.66
C VAL A 10 6.96 0.02 13.12
N MET A 11 7.96 0.90 13.20
CA MET A 11 9.30 0.59 13.72
C MET A 11 9.67 1.55 14.87
N PRO A 12 10.21 1.04 16.00
CA PRO A 12 10.51 -0.36 16.29
C PRO A 12 9.24 -1.23 16.45
N ALA A 13 9.36 -2.52 16.18
CA ALA A 13 8.22 -3.44 16.26
C ALA A 13 7.65 -3.49 17.70
N PRO A 14 6.32 -3.35 17.89
CA PRO A 14 5.72 -3.32 19.22
C PRO A 14 5.60 -4.71 19.87
N TYR A 15 5.84 -5.79 19.11
CA TYR A 15 5.68 -7.16 19.56
C TYR A 15 7.05 -7.87 19.64
N PRO A 16 7.43 -8.46 20.77
CA PRO A 16 8.76 -9.06 20.96
C PRO A 16 9.10 -10.19 19.98
N ASN A 17 8.10 -10.96 19.55
CA ASN A 17 8.28 -12.18 18.75
C ASN A 17 7.76 -12.05 17.31
N VAL A 18 7.22 -10.89 16.94
CA VAL A 18 6.62 -10.66 15.61
C VAL A 18 7.19 -9.40 15.02
N MET A 19 8.17 -9.57 14.15
CA MET A 19 8.71 -8.47 13.35
C MET A 19 7.76 -8.17 12.19
N GLN A 20 7.52 -6.89 11.88
CA GLN A 20 6.69 -6.48 10.76
C GLN A 20 5.34 -7.23 10.68
N PRO A 21 4.50 -7.12 11.73
CA PRO A 21 3.22 -7.84 11.80
C PRO A 21 2.32 -7.60 10.59
N ILE A 22 2.34 -6.41 9.97
CA ILE A 22 1.52 -6.12 8.80
C ILE A 22 2.00 -6.92 7.59
N HIS A 23 3.31 -7.04 7.37
CA HIS A 23 3.85 -7.91 6.32
C HIS A 23 3.55 -9.39 6.59
N GLN A 24 3.83 -9.88 7.80
CA GLN A 24 3.66 -11.31 8.10
C GLN A 24 2.20 -11.75 8.02
N VAL A 25 1.29 -11.01 8.66
CA VAL A 25 -0.12 -11.39 8.67
C VAL A 25 -0.78 -11.03 7.33
N GLY A 26 -0.54 -9.81 6.83
CA GLY A 26 -1.15 -9.33 5.59
C GLY A 26 -0.74 -10.17 4.38
N ILE A 27 0.56 -10.32 4.12
CA ILE A 27 1.04 -11.03 2.92
C ILE A 27 0.91 -12.54 3.11
N VAL A 28 1.48 -13.10 4.18
CA VAL A 28 1.64 -14.56 4.31
C VAL A 28 0.35 -15.23 4.76
N ALA A 29 -0.28 -14.73 5.83
CA ALA A 29 -1.46 -15.37 6.40
C ALA A 29 -2.75 -15.05 5.63
N MET A 30 -2.88 -13.82 5.10
CA MET A 30 -4.10 -13.35 4.43
C MET A 30 -3.99 -13.26 2.91
N GLY A 31 -2.81 -13.43 2.31
CA GLY A 31 -2.61 -13.33 0.86
C GLY A 31 -2.86 -11.91 0.30
N MET A 32 -2.69 -10.87 1.13
CA MET A 32 -2.90 -9.48 0.73
C MET A 32 -1.66 -8.89 0.07
N TRP A 33 -1.89 -8.06 -0.94
CA TRP A 33 -0.88 -7.15 -1.49
C TRP A 33 -0.70 -5.93 -0.58
N ILE A 34 0.55 -5.45 -0.48
CA ILE A 34 0.93 -4.22 0.22
C ILE A 34 1.52 -3.22 -0.80
N LEU A 35 1.12 -1.96 -0.68
CA LEU A 35 1.68 -0.82 -1.40
C LEU A 35 2.41 0.08 -0.39
N ASP A 36 3.73 0.10 -0.46
CA ASP A 36 4.55 1.01 0.34
C ASP A 36 4.89 2.28 -0.46
N ASN A 37 5.08 3.38 0.26
CA ASN A 37 5.64 4.63 -0.25
C ASN A 37 4.86 5.22 -1.43
N ALA A 38 3.52 5.17 -1.36
CA ALA A 38 2.66 5.85 -2.33
C ALA A 38 2.70 7.37 -2.14
N ASN A 39 2.81 8.14 -3.21
CA ASN A 39 2.60 9.59 -3.11
C ASN A 39 1.09 9.88 -3.07
N LEU A 40 0.59 10.36 -1.92
CA LEU A 40 -0.83 10.61 -1.68
C LEU A 40 -1.19 12.10 -1.55
N ASP A 41 -0.22 13.02 -1.70
CA ASP A 41 -0.42 14.45 -1.42
C ASP A 41 -1.50 15.09 -2.28
N ASP A 42 -1.44 14.89 -3.59
CA ASP A 42 -2.40 15.49 -4.52
C ASP A 42 -3.75 14.77 -4.45
N LEU A 43 -3.74 13.45 -4.21
CA LEU A 43 -4.96 12.68 -3.99
C LEU A 43 -5.72 13.16 -2.75
N ALA A 44 -5.01 13.40 -1.65
CA ALA A 44 -5.60 13.89 -0.40
C ALA A 44 -6.27 15.27 -0.59
N LYS A 45 -5.63 16.18 -1.34
CA LYS A 45 -6.20 17.50 -1.68
C LYS A 45 -7.49 17.36 -2.50
N GLU A 46 -7.49 16.51 -3.52
CA GLU A 46 -8.67 16.27 -4.38
C GLU A 46 -9.81 15.59 -3.60
N CYS A 47 -9.50 14.62 -2.74
CA CYS A 47 -10.48 13.99 -1.87
C CYS A 47 -11.16 15.01 -0.94
N ALA A 48 -10.36 15.89 -0.30
CA ALA A 48 -10.86 16.92 0.58
C ALA A 48 -11.75 17.93 -0.17
N ALA A 49 -11.31 18.40 -1.34
CA ALA A 49 -12.06 19.36 -2.16
C ALA A 49 -13.43 18.80 -2.61
N ARG A 50 -13.50 17.48 -2.87
CA ARG A 50 -14.72 16.80 -3.35
C ARG A 50 -15.57 16.22 -2.22
N SER A 51 -15.06 16.19 -0.99
CA SER A 51 -15.63 15.39 0.11
C SER A 51 -15.91 13.94 -0.29
N LYS A 52 -14.99 13.33 -1.05
CA LYS A 52 -15.10 11.96 -1.59
C LYS A 52 -13.78 11.22 -1.41
N TRP A 53 -13.81 10.10 -0.68
CA TRP A 53 -12.63 9.25 -0.39
C TRP A 53 -12.69 7.89 -1.07
N GLU A 54 -13.76 7.62 -1.80
CA GLU A 54 -13.93 6.42 -2.60
C GLU A 54 -13.71 6.77 -4.06
N PHE A 55 -12.82 6.06 -4.72
CA PHE A 55 -12.48 6.25 -6.13
C PHE A 55 -11.94 4.94 -6.68
N LEU A 56 -11.93 4.80 -8.00
CA LEU A 56 -11.29 3.66 -8.64
C LEU A 56 -9.77 3.85 -8.58
N ILE A 57 -9.04 2.81 -8.17
CA ILE A 57 -7.58 2.78 -8.22
C ILE A 57 -7.11 1.73 -9.22
N ASN A 58 -6.27 2.13 -10.17
CA ASN A 58 -5.59 1.23 -11.09
C ASN A 58 -4.13 1.05 -10.67
N ILE A 59 -3.72 -0.20 -10.48
CA ILE A 59 -2.36 -0.57 -10.11
C ILE A 59 -1.94 -1.71 -11.03
N ALA A 60 -0.94 -1.46 -11.88
CA ALA A 60 -0.42 -2.41 -12.85
C ALA A 60 1.08 -2.67 -12.58
N PRO A 61 1.43 -3.73 -11.82
CA PRO A 61 2.82 -4.15 -11.62
C PRO A 61 3.52 -4.53 -12.93
N LEU A 62 4.83 -4.32 -12.99
CA LEU A 62 5.64 -4.82 -14.10
C LEU A 62 5.63 -6.35 -14.11
N LYS A 63 5.62 -6.94 -15.30
CA LYS A 63 5.68 -8.39 -15.49
C LYS A 63 7.12 -8.88 -15.34
N LEU A 64 7.56 -9.08 -14.10
CA LEU A 64 8.91 -9.52 -13.75
C LEU A 64 8.89 -10.98 -13.27
N THR A 65 9.76 -11.83 -13.85
CA THR A 65 9.87 -13.24 -13.49
C THR A 65 10.63 -13.45 -12.18
N ASN A 66 10.14 -14.34 -11.31
CA ASN A 66 10.76 -14.71 -10.02
C ASN A 66 10.99 -13.53 -9.06
N THR A 67 10.08 -12.54 -9.05
CA THR A 67 10.13 -11.39 -8.14
C THR A 67 9.03 -11.46 -7.09
N THR A 68 9.23 -10.79 -5.96
CA THR A 68 8.26 -10.70 -4.85
C THR A 68 7.45 -9.40 -4.87
N GLY A 69 7.80 -8.46 -5.75
CA GLY A 69 7.18 -7.15 -5.88
C GLY A 69 7.70 -6.41 -7.11
N SER A 70 7.09 -5.28 -7.41
CA SER A 70 7.46 -4.41 -8.54
C SER A 70 7.17 -2.97 -8.17
N PRO A 71 7.98 -1.99 -8.65
CA PRO A 71 7.53 -0.61 -8.68
C PRO A 71 6.24 -0.50 -9.50
N VAL A 72 5.40 0.46 -9.14
CA VAL A 72 4.11 0.73 -9.78
C VAL A 72 3.90 2.24 -9.90
N ASN A 73 3.01 2.65 -10.79
CA ASN A 73 2.46 4.00 -10.85
C ASN A 73 0.95 3.94 -10.62
N PRO A 74 0.47 3.95 -9.36
CA PRO A 74 -0.95 3.90 -9.04
C PRO A 74 -1.68 5.12 -9.59
N ILE A 75 -2.83 4.91 -10.24
CA ILE A 75 -3.67 5.98 -10.78
C ILE A 75 -5.02 5.95 -10.07
N ALA A 76 -5.38 7.06 -9.42
CA ALA A 76 -6.70 7.28 -8.84
C ALA A 76 -7.64 7.95 -9.86
N ILE A 77 -8.87 7.45 -9.97
CA ILE A 77 -9.89 7.89 -10.94
C ILE A 77 -11.21 8.11 -10.18
N PHE A 78 -11.71 9.35 -10.21
CA PHE A 78 -12.89 9.79 -9.46
C PHE A 78 -14.21 9.63 -10.19
#